data_AF-C7DXW8-F1
#
_entry.id   AF-C7DXW8-F1
#
_cell.length_a   1.000
_cell.length_b   1.000
_cell.length_c   1.000
_cell.angle_alpha   90.00
_cell.angle_beta   90.00
_cell.angle_gamma   90.00
#
_symmetry.space_group_name_H-M   'P 1'
#
loop_
_entity.id
_entity.type
_entity.pdbx_description
1 polymer ?
#
loop_
_entity_poly.entity_id
_entity_poly.type
_entity_poly.pdbx_seq_one_letter_code
_entity_poly.pdbx_strand_id
1 'polypeptide(L)'
;TEVEILAVIVGCLCHDLDHRGTNNAFQAKSGSALAQLYGTSATLEHHHFNHAVMILQSEGHNIFANLSSKEYSDLMQLLKQSILATDLTLYFERRTEFFELVSKGEYDWNIKNHRDVFRSMLMTACDLGAVTKPWEISRQVAELVTSEFFEQGDRER
;
A
#
# COMPACT_ATOMS: atom_id res chain seq x y z
N THR A 1 12.10 13.93 -1.78
CA THR A 1 12.69 14.27 -3.10
C THR A 1 11.64 14.12 -4.17
N GLU A 2 11.88 14.57 -5.41
CA GLU A 2 10.91 14.41 -6.52
C GLU A 2 10.60 12.94 -6.81
N VAL A 3 11.63 12.07 -6.79
CA VAL A 3 11.47 10.61 -6.95
C VAL A 3 10.58 10.00 -5.87
N GLU A 4 10.75 10.42 -4.60
CA GLU A 4 9.90 9.96 -3.49
C GLU A 4 8.44 10.41 -3.66
N ILE A 5 8.20 11.65 -4.13
CA ILE A 5 6.86 12.17 -4.37
C ILE A 5 6.18 11.38 -5.50
N LEU A 6 6.88 11.18 -6.62
CA LEU A 6 6.37 10.44 -7.76
C LEU A 6 6.02 8.99 -7.38
N ALA A 7 6.91 8.32 -6.66
CA ALA A 7 6.68 6.95 -6.20
C ALA A 7 5.46 6.82 -5.28
N VAL A 8 5.27 7.77 -4.35
CA VAL A 8 4.11 7.78 -3.44
C VAL A 8 2.81 8.05 -4.19
N ILE A 9 2.79 9.01 -5.13
CA ILE A 9 1.59 9.30 -5.94
C ILE A 9 1.18 8.07 -6.75
N VAL A 10 2.13 7.42 -7.42
CA VAL A 10 1.85 6.20 -8.18
C VAL A 10 1.45 5.06 -7.24
N GLY A 11 2.08 4.95 -6.07
CA GLY A 11 1.67 4.02 -5.02
C GLY A 11 0.21 4.20 -4.62
N CYS A 12 -0.23 5.43 -4.35
CA CYS A 12 -1.63 5.72 -4.01
C CYS A 12 -2.60 5.31 -5.12
N LEU A 13 -2.24 5.48 -6.39
CA LEU A 13 -3.08 5.07 -7.52
C LEU A 13 -3.12 3.55 -7.72
N CYS A 14 -2.06 2.85 -7.32
CA CYS A 14 -1.86 1.44 -7.66
C CYS A 14 -2.02 0.47 -6.48
N HIS A 15 -2.19 0.95 -5.25
CA HIS A 15 -2.06 0.11 -4.06
C HIS A 15 -3.07 -1.03 -3.94
N ASP A 16 -4.25 -0.93 -4.58
CA ASP A 16 -5.30 -1.96 -4.57
C ASP A 16 -5.60 -2.55 -5.97
N LEU A 17 -4.64 -2.52 -6.90
CA LEU A 17 -4.84 -3.06 -8.25
C LEU A 17 -5.20 -4.55 -8.24
N ASP A 18 -6.30 -4.92 -8.91
CA ASP A 18 -6.85 -6.29 -8.89
C ASP A 18 -7.22 -6.79 -7.48
N HIS A 19 -7.67 -5.90 -6.57
CA HIS A 19 -8.27 -6.31 -5.30
C HIS A 19 -9.54 -7.13 -5.55
N ARG A 20 -9.65 -8.29 -4.88
CA ARG A 20 -10.70 -9.31 -5.15
C ARG A 20 -11.83 -9.36 -4.14
N GLY A 21 -11.90 -8.33 -3.28
CA GLY A 21 -12.87 -8.24 -2.19
C GLY A 21 -12.67 -9.32 -1.12
N THR A 22 -11.42 -9.67 -0.85
CA THR A 22 -11.04 -10.66 0.16
C THR A 22 -9.72 -10.25 0.79
N ASN A 23 -9.55 -10.46 2.10
CA ASN A 23 -8.33 -10.09 2.81
C ASN A 23 -7.21 -11.15 2.77
N ASN A 24 -6.01 -10.78 3.26
CA ASN A 24 -4.84 -11.66 3.33
C ASN A 24 -5.09 -12.95 4.15
N ALA A 25 -5.90 -12.89 5.20
CA ALA A 25 -6.23 -14.06 6.02
C ALA A 25 -7.07 -15.09 5.24
N PHE A 26 -8.04 -14.62 4.43
CA PHE A 26 -8.80 -15.46 3.52
C PHE A 26 -7.89 -16.15 2.50
N GLN A 27 -7.00 -15.38 1.85
CA GLN A 27 -6.06 -15.92 0.85
C GLN A 27 -5.20 -17.06 1.42
N ALA A 28 -4.69 -16.86 2.65
CA ALA A 28 -3.91 -17.88 3.35
C ALA A 28 -4.75 -19.11 3.72
N LYS A 29 -5.94 -18.91 4.31
CA LYS A 29 -6.83 -20.00 4.76
C LYS A 29 -7.35 -20.84 3.59
N SER A 30 -7.65 -20.21 2.45
CA SER A 30 -8.14 -20.90 1.26
C SER A 30 -7.03 -21.58 0.46
N GLY A 31 -5.75 -21.37 0.80
CA GLY A 31 -4.61 -21.85 0.02
C GLY A 31 -4.61 -21.31 -1.41
N SER A 32 -4.97 -20.04 -1.59
CA SER A 32 -5.15 -19.44 -2.92
C SER A 32 -3.86 -19.46 -3.75
N ALA A 33 -3.99 -19.33 -5.07
CA ALA A 33 -2.84 -19.20 -5.96
C ALA A 33 -1.94 -18.01 -5.59
N LEU A 34 -2.52 -16.90 -5.10
CA LEU A 34 -1.77 -15.74 -4.64
C LEU A 34 -0.97 -16.05 -3.37
N ALA A 35 -1.58 -16.74 -2.40
CA ALA A 35 -0.88 -17.16 -1.18
C ALA A 35 0.25 -18.16 -1.47
N GLN A 36 0.08 -19.03 -2.47
CA GLN A 36 1.14 -19.94 -2.90
C GLN A 36 2.29 -19.20 -3.60
N LEU A 37 1.98 -18.15 -4.36
CA LEU A 37 2.96 -17.38 -5.13
C LEU A 37 3.77 -16.40 -4.27
N TYR A 38 3.09 -15.68 -3.37
CA TYR A 38 3.69 -14.60 -2.57
C TYR A 38 3.96 -15.00 -1.11
N GLY A 39 3.51 -16.17 -0.67
CA GLY A 39 3.50 -16.55 0.73
C GLY A 39 2.31 -15.95 1.47
N THR A 40 2.38 -15.88 2.79
CA THR A 40 1.25 -15.47 3.66
C THR A 40 1.41 -14.08 4.27
N SER A 41 2.52 -13.39 4.01
CA SER A 41 2.79 -12.04 4.51
C SER A 41 2.60 -11.03 3.38
N ALA A 42 1.74 -10.03 3.60
CA ALA A 42 1.39 -8.99 2.63
C ALA A 42 1.09 -9.56 1.22
N THR A 43 0.20 -10.57 1.15
CA THR A 43 -0.01 -11.38 -0.07
C THR A 43 -0.63 -10.52 -1.18
N LEU A 44 -1.67 -9.77 -0.83
CA LEU A 44 -2.38 -8.90 -1.75
C LEU A 44 -1.54 -7.70 -2.15
N GLU A 45 -0.78 -7.12 -1.23
CA GLU A 45 0.06 -5.96 -1.50
C GLU A 45 1.21 -6.31 -2.46
N HIS A 46 1.76 -7.53 -2.36
CA HIS A 46 2.68 -8.05 -3.39
C HIS A 46 1.99 -8.24 -4.74
N HIS A 47 0.74 -8.71 -4.75
CA HIS A 47 -0.06 -8.84 -5.97
C HIS A 47 -0.32 -7.48 -6.63
N HIS A 48 -0.75 -6.48 -5.87
CA HIS A 48 -1.00 -5.11 -6.32
C HIS A 48 0.26 -4.47 -6.91
N PHE A 49 1.42 -4.64 -6.25
CA PHE A 49 2.69 -4.17 -6.79
C PHE A 49 3.06 -4.84 -8.12
N ASN A 50 2.91 -6.16 -8.23
CA ASN A 50 3.21 -6.85 -9.48
C ASN A 50 2.25 -6.46 -10.62
N HIS A 51 0.97 -6.24 -10.31
CA HIS A 51 0.02 -5.67 -11.27
C HIS A 51 0.43 -4.26 -11.71
N ALA A 52 0.90 -3.40 -10.80
CA ALA A 52 1.43 -2.09 -11.15
C ALA A 52 2.63 -2.20 -12.10
N VAL A 53 3.58 -3.10 -11.81
CA VAL A 53 4.75 -3.37 -12.66
C VAL A 53 4.32 -3.82 -14.06
N MET A 54 3.36 -4.74 -14.15
CA MET A 54 2.84 -5.22 -15.43
C MET A 54 2.27 -4.08 -16.29
N ILE A 55 1.48 -3.19 -15.68
CA ILE A 55 0.93 -2.01 -16.39
C ILE A 55 2.08 -1.11 -16.84
N LEU A 56 3.02 -0.78 -15.96
CA LEU A 56 4.15 0.11 -16.26
C LEU A 56 5.09 -0.44 -17.34
N GLN A 57 5.18 -1.77 -17.47
CA GLN A 57 5.98 -2.45 -18.49
C GLN A 57 5.23 -2.69 -19.81
N SER A 58 3.92 -2.42 -19.85
CA SER A 58 3.13 -2.54 -21.07
C SER A 58 3.51 -1.47 -22.09
N GLU A 59 3.47 -1.82 -23.37
CA GLU A 59 3.81 -0.91 -24.46
C GLU A 59 2.97 0.38 -24.36
N GLY A 60 3.63 1.54 -24.42
CA GLY A 60 2.99 2.84 -24.32
C GLY A 60 2.60 3.32 -22.91
N HIS A 61 2.81 2.52 -21.86
CA HIS A 61 2.37 2.83 -20.49
C HIS A 61 3.51 3.19 -19.52
N ASN A 62 4.77 3.06 -19.95
CA ASN A 62 5.93 3.36 -19.11
C ASN A 62 6.10 4.87 -18.89
N ILE A 63 5.41 5.39 -17.87
CA ILE A 63 5.52 6.79 -17.42
C ILE A 63 6.90 7.12 -16.81
N PHE A 64 7.76 6.13 -16.61
CA PHE A 64 9.12 6.27 -16.06
C PHE A 64 10.22 6.15 -17.13
N ALA A 65 9.86 6.10 -18.41
CA ALA A 65 10.80 5.83 -19.51
C ALA A 65 11.98 6.82 -19.61
N ASN A 66 11.81 8.04 -19.10
CA ASN A 66 12.84 9.09 -19.15
C ASN A 66 13.75 9.13 -17.91
N LEU A 67 13.53 8.27 -16.92
CA LEU A 67 14.40 8.20 -15.74
C LEU A 67 15.72 7.51 -16.08
N SER A 68 16.80 7.93 -15.43
CA SER A 68 18.04 7.16 -15.45
C SER A 68 17.83 5.78 -14.82
N SER A 69 18.68 4.81 -15.15
CA SER A 69 18.58 3.46 -14.58
C SER A 69 18.62 3.44 -13.05
N LYS A 70 19.37 4.39 -12.45
CA LYS A 70 19.43 4.54 -10.99
C LYS A 70 18.11 5.06 -10.42
N GLU A 71 17.58 6.16 -10.98
CA GLU A 71 16.31 6.74 -10.54
C GLU A 71 15.15 5.76 -10.73
N TYR A 72 15.14 5.01 -11.82
CA TYR A 72 14.14 3.97 -12.06
C TYR A 72 14.22 2.89 -10.97
N SER A 73 15.41 2.39 -10.66
CA SER A 73 15.60 1.39 -9.60
C SER A 73 15.16 1.92 -8.23
N ASP A 74 15.55 3.13 -7.87
CA ASP A 74 15.18 3.79 -6.62
C ASP A 74 13.66 4.00 -6.55
N LEU A 75 13.04 4.44 -7.66
CA LEU A 75 11.59 4.63 -7.77
C LEU A 75 10.85 3.31 -7.60
N MET A 76 11.26 2.24 -8.29
CA MET A 76 10.58 0.94 -8.20
C MET A 76 10.65 0.36 -6.78
N GLN A 77 11.76 0.58 -6.07
CA GLN A 77 11.86 0.21 -4.66
C GLN A 77 10.90 1.02 -3.79
N LEU A 78 10.83 2.34 -3.98
CA LEU A 78 9.93 3.22 -3.24
C LEU A 78 8.46 2.92 -3.54
N LEU A 79 8.12 2.60 -4.79
CA LEU A 79 6.77 2.19 -5.19
C LEU A 79 6.36 0.90 -4.49
N LYS A 80 7.24 -0.12 -4.51
CA LYS A 80 7.01 -1.38 -3.78
C LYS A 80 6.77 -1.12 -2.30
N GLN A 81 7.63 -0.33 -1.66
CA GLN A 81 7.50 0.00 -0.24
C GLN A 81 6.22 0.77 0.08
N SER A 82 5.79 1.66 -0.83
CA SER A 82 4.58 2.45 -0.64
C SER A 82 3.32 1.56 -0.71
N ILE A 83 3.26 0.62 -1.65
CA ILE A 83 2.15 -0.33 -1.76
C ILE A 83 2.16 -1.30 -0.58
N LEU A 84 3.30 -1.88 -0.22
CA LEU A 84 3.37 -2.76 0.95
C LEU A 84 2.95 -2.08 2.25
N ALA A 85 3.17 -0.78 2.39
CA ALA A 85 2.80 -0.03 3.58
C ALA A 85 1.28 0.11 3.81
N THR A 86 0.43 -0.28 2.84
CA THR A 86 -1.03 -0.33 3.05
C THR A 86 -1.48 -1.60 3.77
N ASP A 87 -0.63 -2.64 3.91
CA ASP A 87 -0.91 -3.75 4.83
C ASP A 87 -0.94 -3.23 6.27
N LEU A 88 -2.12 -3.27 6.90
CA LEU A 88 -2.31 -2.81 8.27
C LEU A 88 -1.44 -3.57 9.28
N THR A 89 -1.06 -4.82 8.99
CA THR A 89 -0.11 -5.59 9.82
C THR A 89 1.23 -4.86 9.89
N LEU A 90 1.77 -4.44 8.74
CA LEU A 90 3.03 -3.70 8.65
C LEU A 90 2.92 -2.30 9.25
N TYR A 91 1.76 -1.65 9.14
CA TYR A 91 1.49 -0.41 9.87
C TYR A 91 1.61 -0.62 11.38
N PHE A 92 0.98 -1.65 11.95
CA PHE A 92 1.03 -1.91 13.39
C PHE A 92 2.43 -2.24 13.89
N GLU A 93 3.24 -2.94 13.08
CA GLU A 93 4.64 -3.23 13.39
C GLU A 93 5.51 -1.96 13.42
N ARG A 94 5.25 -1.00 12.52
CA ARG A 94 6.12 0.18 12.34
C ARG A 94 5.67 1.44 13.05
N ARG A 95 4.38 1.58 13.40
CA ARG A 95 3.84 2.82 13.98
C ARG A 95 4.50 3.23 15.30
N THR A 96 4.98 2.27 16.09
CA THR A 96 5.65 2.55 17.37
C THR A 96 6.93 3.35 17.15
N GLU A 97 7.76 2.93 16.19
CA GLU A 97 8.98 3.65 15.80
C GLU A 97 8.65 5.09 15.37
N PHE A 98 7.61 5.26 14.55
CA PHE A 98 7.17 6.59 14.12
C PHE A 98 6.77 7.49 15.31
N PHE A 99 5.91 6.99 16.19
CA PHE A 99 5.42 7.79 17.33
C PHE A 99 6.54 8.10 18.33
N GLU A 100 7.51 7.21 18.51
CA GLU A 100 8.71 7.50 19.32
C GLU A 100 9.54 8.63 18.71
N LEU A 101 9.84 8.57 17.40
CA LEU A 101 10.58 9.63 16.71
C LEU A 101 9.90 11.00 16.84
N VAL A 102 8.57 11.03 16.68
CA VAL A 102 7.78 12.27 16.80
C VAL A 102 7.75 12.77 18.23
N SER A 103 7.49 11.90 19.20
CA SER A 103 7.35 12.30 20.61
C SER A 103 8.66 12.81 21.23
N LYS A 104 9.80 12.25 20.81
CA LYS A 104 11.13 12.69 21.25
C LYS A 104 11.66 13.90 20.45
N GLY A 105 11.02 14.24 19.33
CA GLY A 105 11.52 15.28 18.42
C GLY A 105 12.83 14.89 17.72
N GLU A 106 13.10 13.59 17.58
CA GLU A 106 14.34 13.03 17.03
C GLU A 106 14.26 12.81 15.50
N TYR A 107 13.18 13.28 14.87
CA TYR A 107 13.00 13.16 13.43
C TYR A 107 14.04 13.99 12.65
N ASP A 108 14.59 13.41 11.59
CA ASP A 108 15.56 14.05 10.69
C ASP A 108 15.31 13.63 9.23
N TRP A 109 15.02 14.62 8.37
CA TRP A 109 14.75 14.41 6.94
C TRP A 109 15.97 13.93 6.15
N ASN A 110 17.19 14.05 6.69
CA ASN A 110 18.41 13.57 6.03
C ASN A 110 18.63 12.07 6.27
N ILE A 111 17.98 11.49 7.27
CA ILE A 111 18.05 10.05 7.57
C ILE A 111 17.03 9.31 6.72
N LYS A 112 17.52 8.43 5.83
CA LYS A 112 16.65 7.66 4.92
C LYS A 112 15.56 6.88 5.67
N ASN A 113 15.92 6.22 6.77
CA ASN A 113 14.96 5.43 7.56
C ASN A 113 13.82 6.29 8.12
N HIS A 114 14.10 7.49 8.64
CA HIS A 114 13.07 8.40 9.14
C HIS A 114 12.09 8.78 8.02
N ARG A 115 12.60 9.02 6.81
CA ARG A 115 11.74 9.26 5.64
C ARG A 115 10.96 8.01 5.21
N ASP A 116 11.55 6.82 5.27
CA ASP A 116 10.89 5.54 4.95
C ASP A 116 9.71 5.27 5.90
N VAL A 117 9.93 5.45 7.22
CA VAL A 117 8.90 5.30 8.25
C VAL A 117 7.77 6.30 8.02
N PHE A 118 8.10 7.59 7.81
CA PHE A 118 7.12 8.63 7.52
C PHE A 118 6.26 8.32 6.29
N ARG A 119 6.88 7.92 5.17
CA ARG A 119 6.13 7.54 3.96
C ARG A 119 5.19 6.38 4.20
N SER A 120 5.62 5.39 4.99
CA SER A 120 4.80 4.22 5.28
C SER A 120 3.55 4.63 6.07
N MET A 121 3.70 5.50 7.07
CA MET A 121 2.56 6.08 7.80
C MET A 121 1.67 6.95 6.92
N LEU A 122 2.28 7.73 6.01
CA LEU A 122 1.55 8.58 5.07
C LEU A 122 0.67 7.75 4.12
N MET A 123 1.17 6.62 3.61
CA MET A 123 0.39 5.71 2.78
C MET A 123 -0.85 5.19 3.51
N THR A 124 -0.69 4.69 4.74
CA THR A 124 -1.83 4.24 5.57
C THR A 124 -2.80 5.39 5.87
N ALA A 125 -2.29 6.60 6.14
CA ALA A 125 -3.15 7.75 6.40
C ALA A 125 -3.97 8.16 5.16
N CYS A 126 -3.39 8.05 3.96
CA CYS A 126 -4.09 8.30 2.71
C CYS A 126 -5.16 7.23 2.42
N ASP A 127 -4.80 5.96 2.58
CA ASP A 127 -5.68 4.80 2.38
C ASP A 127 -6.93 4.88 3.29
N LEU A 128 -6.71 5.11 4.58
CA LEU A 128 -7.80 5.28 5.55
C LEU A 128 -8.46 6.68 5.49
N GLY A 129 -8.09 7.54 4.53
CA GLY A 129 -8.53 8.93 4.48
C GLY A 129 -10.05 9.11 4.39
N ALA A 130 -10.79 8.10 3.92
CA ALA A 130 -12.24 8.13 3.85
C ALA A 130 -12.91 8.35 5.23
N VAL A 131 -12.35 7.80 6.31
CA VAL A 131 -12.94 7.94 7.66
C VAL A 131 -12.87 9.37 8.20
N THR A 132 -12.04 10.21 7.59
CA THR A 132 -11.87 11.63 7.97
C THR A 132 -12.78 12.58 7.20
N LYS A 133 -13.54 12.08 6.21
CA LYS A 133 -14.46 12.88 5.40
C LYS A 133 -15.70 13.31 6.23
N PRO A 134 -16.42 14.37 5.78
CA PRO A 134 -17.71 14.72 6.37
C PRO A 134 -18.63 13.50 6.52
N TRP A 135 -19.44 13.49 7.58
CA TRP A 135 -20.26 12.34 7.98
C TRP A 135 -20.99 11.66 6.81
N GLU A 136 -21.65 12.42 5.95
CA GLU A 136 -22.42 11.87 4.84
C GLU A 136 -21.56 11.07 3.85
N ILE A 137 -20.31 11.49 3.63
CA ILE A 137 -19.37 10.79 2.74
C ILE A 137 -18.76 9.58 3.47
N SER A 138 -18.30 9.78 4.72
CA SER A 138 -17.69 8.71 5.51
C SER A 138 -18.65 7.54 5.72
N ARG A 139 -19.94 7.82 5.97
CA ARG A 139 -21.01 6.82 6.08
C ARG A 139 -21.15 5.97 4.82
N GLN A 140 -21.20 6.60 3.65
CA GLN A 140 -21.34 5.88 2.37
C GLN A 140 -20.17 4.92 2.13
N VAL A 141 -18.93 5.37 2.41
CA VAL A 141 -17.76 4.50 2.29
C VAL A 141 -17.81 3.36 3.30
N ALA A 142 -18.22 3.63 4.55
CA ALA A 142 -18.36 2.60 5.57
C ALA A 142 -19.40 1.53 5.19
N GLU A 143 -20.50 1.91 4.53
CA GLU A 143 -21.51 0.97 4.00
C GLU A 143 -20.92 0.05 2.91
N LEU A 144 -20.08 0.59 2.01
CA LEU A 144 -19.39 -0.18 0.97
C LEU A 144 -18.38 -1.16 1.57
N VAL A 145 -17.53 -0.70 2.49
CA VAL A 145 -16.56 -1.54 3.19
C VAL A 145 -17.25 -2.68 3.95
N THR A 146 -18.36 -2.36 4.62
CA THR A 146 -19.17 -3.35 5.34
C THR A 146 -19.78 -4.40 4.40
N SER A 147 -20.25 -3.95 3.23
CA SER A 147 -20.81 -4.86 2.21
C SER A 147 -19.75 -5.83 1.69
N GLU A 148 -18.54 -5.35 1.41
CA GLU A 148 -17.42 -6.20 1.00
C GLU A 148 -17.07 -7.26 2.06
N PHE A 149 -17.03 -6.88 3.34
CA PHE A 149 -16.81 -7.84 4.43
C PHE A 149 -17.91 -8.88 4.54
N PHE A 150 -19.18 -8.52 4.31
CA PHE A 150 -20.27 -9.50 4.28
C PHE A 150 -20.16 -10.45 3.10
N GLU A 151 -19.82 -9.97 1.91
CA GLU A 151 -19.58 -10.82 0.75
C GLU A 151 -18.44 -11.82 0.99
N GLN A 152 -17.34 -11.38 1.61
CA GLN A 152 -16.28 -12.30 2.03
C GLN A 152 -16.80 -13.32 3.05
N GLY A 153 -17.55 -12.88 4.06
CA GLY A 153 -18.12 -13.75 5.09
C GLY A 153 -19.06 -14.83 4.52
N ASP A 154 -19.82 -14.52 3.47
CA ASP A 154 -20.65 -15.49 2.76
C ASP A 154 -19.81 -16.48 1.92
N ARG A 155 -18.65 -16.07 1.40
CA ARG A 155 -17.69 -16.99 0.73
C ARG A 155 -16.97 -17.92 1.71
N GLU A 156 -16.90 -17.56 2.99
CA GLU A 156 -16.25 -18.36 4.04
C GLU A 156 -17.17 -19.41 4.69
N ARG A 157 -18.49 -19.33 4.44
CA ARG A 157 -19.49 -20.29 4.91
C ARG A 157 -19.53 -21.54 4.03
#